data_AF-A0A3D0RS72-F1
#
_entry.id   AF-A0A3D0RS72-F1
#
_cell.length_a   1.000
_cell.length_b   1.000
_cell.length_c   1.000
_cell.angle_alpha   90.00
_cell.angle_beta   90.00
_cell.angle_gamma   90.00
#
_symmetry.space_group_name_H-M   'P 1'
#
loop_
_entity.id
_entity.type
_entity.pdbx_description
1 polymer ?
#
loop_
_entity_poly.entity_id
_entity_poly.type
_entity_poly.pdbx_seq_one_letter_code
_entity_poly.pdbx_strand_id
1 'polypeptide(L)' 'MNPIEQLLQKQNIIVLDGALATELENRGCDLNDSLWSARVLMEQPDLIQQVHLDYFNAGADVAITASYQATVEG' A
#
# COMPACT_ATOMS: atom_id res chain seq x y z
N MET A 1 -2.81 14.05 -19.53
CA MET A 1 -1.39 13.93 -19.14
C MET A 1 -1.26 12.63 -18.37
N ASN A 2 -0.42 11.70 -18.83
CA ASN A 2 -0.29 10.37 -18.24
C ASN A 2 0.84 10.38 -17.19
N PRO A 3 0.57 10.17 -15.89
CA PRO A 3 1.59 10.25 -14.84
C PRO A 3 2.66 9.17 -14.98
N ILE A 4 2.31 7.99 -15.52
CA ILE A 4 3.28 6.91 -15.76
C ILE A 4 4.25 7.28 -16.88
N GLU A 5 3.77 7.87 -17.97
CA GLU A 5 4.64 8.40 -19.03
C GLU A 5 5.61 9.46 -18.51
N GLN A 6 5.16 10.32 -17.58
CA GLN A 6 6.04 11.33 -16.98
C GLN A 6 7.15 10.73 -16.12
N LEU A 7 6.85 9.65 -15.37
CA LEU A 7 7.85 8.92 -14.61
C LEU A 7 8.83 8.22 -15.55
N LEU A 8 8.33 7.55 -16.60
CA LEU A 8 9.17 6.88 -17.60
C LEU A 8 10.06 7.83 -18.42
N GLN A 9 9.65 9.09 -18.57
CA GLN A 9 10.50 10.13 -19.18
C GLN A 9 11.66 10.56 -18.28
N LYS A 10 11.52 10.41 -16.95
CA LYS A 10 12.56 10.77 -15.97
C LYS A 10 13.50 9.60 -15.66
N GLN A 11 12.98 8.37 -15.70
CA GLN A 11 13.72 7.15 -15.39
C GLN A 11 13.21 5.93 -16.17
N ASN A 12 14.11 5.02 -16.52
CA ASN A 12 13.78 3.88 -17.39
C ASN A 12 13.00 2.75 -16.66
N ILE A 13 12.99 2.76 -15.34
CA ILE A 13 12.39 1.73 -14.48
C ILE A 13 11.51 2.43 -13.45
N ILE A 14 10.34 1.85 -13.19
CA ILE A 14 9.45 2.25 -12.09
C ILE A 14 9.39 1.07 -11.12
N VAL A 15 9.72 1.32 -9.86
CA VAL A 15 9.65 0.34 -8.78
C VAL A 15 8.30 0.51 -8.08
N LEU A 16 7.52 -0.57 -8.01
CA LEU A 16 6.28 -0.62 -7.23
C LEU A 16 6.59 -1.02 -5.79
N ASP A 17 5.67 -0.73 -4.88
CA ASP A 17 5.72 -1.21 -3.51
C ASP A 17 5.48 -2.73 -3.40
N GLY A 18 5.60 -3.24 -2.17
CA GLY A 18 5.47 -4.66 -1.85
C GLY A 18 4.17 -5.04 -1.15
N ALA A 19 4.18 -6.20 -0.50
CA ALA A 19 3.01 -6.77 0.16
C ALA A 19 2.66 -6.04 1.47
N LEU A 20 1.55 -5.30 1.46
CA LEU A 20 1.01 -4.59 2.63
C LEU A 20 0.68 -5.54 3.81
N ALA A 21 0.08 -6.70 3.53
CA ALA A 21 -0.34 -7.65 4.57
C ALA A 21 0.82 -8.14 5.44
N THR A 22 1.88 -8.64 4.80
CA THR A 22 3.09 -9.15 5.46
C THR A 22 3.69 -8.11 6.41
N GLU A 23 3.73 -6.85 5.96
CA GLU A 23 4.27 -5.75 6.74
C GLU A 23 3.37 -5.37 7.92
N LEU A 24 2.05 -5.41 7.75
CA LEU A 24 1.11 -5.19 8.85
C LEU A 24 1.17 -6.32 9.90
N GLU A 25 1.29 -7.58 9.48
CA GLU A 25 1.48 -8.73 10.38
C GLU A 25 2.78 -8.60 11.17
N ASN A 26 3.88 -8.19 10.52
CA ASN A 26 5.16 -7.92 11.19
C ASN A 26 5.07 -6.82 12.25
N ARG A 27 4.11 -5.90 12.12
CA ARG A 27 3.79 -4.84 13.10
C ARG A 27 2.77 -5.29 14.16
N GLY A 28 2.36 -6.56 14.15
CA GLY A 28 1.44 -7.14 15.12
C GLY A 28 -0.04 -6.93 14.78
N CYS A 29 -0.37 -6.55 13.54
CA CYS A 29 -1.75 -6.42 13.11
C CYS A 29 -2.38 -7.80 12.91
N ASP A 30 -3.55 -8.04 13.51
CA ASP A 30 -4.33 -9.24 13.24
C ASP A 30 -5.10 -9.06 11.92
N LEU A 31 -4.79 -9.88 10.92
CA LEU A 31 -5.41 -9.87 9.60
C LEU A 31 -6.34 -11.07 9.35
N ASN A 32 -6.77 -11.79 10.40
CA ASN A 32 -7.69 -12.93 10.30
C ASN A 32 -9.14 -12.49 10.01
N ASP A 33 -9.33 -11.71 8.95
CA ASP A 33 -10.61 -11.17 8.49
C ASP A 33 -10.57 -10.99 6.97
N SER A 34 -11.65 -11.38 6.28
CA SER A 34 -11.73 -11.26 4.82
C SER A 34 -11.82 -9.81 4.33
N LEU A 35 -12.03 -8.84 5.21
CA LEU A 35 -12.07 -7.40 4.94
C LEU A 35 -11.01 -6.66 5.76
N TRP A 36 -9.89 -7.32 6.07
CA TRP A 36 -8.87 -6.77 6.96
C TRP A 36 -8.38 -5.39 6.50
N SER A 37 -8.23 -5.11 5.20
CA SER A 37 -7.72 -3.79 4.79
C SER A 37 -8.72 -2.68 5.04
N ALA A 38 -10.01 -2.93 4.86
CA ALA A 38 -11.05 -1.97 5.19
C ALA A 38 -11.07 -1.71 6.70
N ARG A 39 -10.93 -2.76 7.52
CA ARG A 39 -10.83 -2.64 8.98
C ARG A 39 -9.61 -1.83 9.40
N VAL A 40 -8.42 -2.18 8.90
CA VAL A 40 -7.16 -1.47 9.25
C VAL A 40 -7.21 -0.02 8.75
N LEU A 41 -7.79 0.26 7.59
CA LEU A 41 -8.02 1.63 7.11
C LEU A 41 -8.88 2.47 8.06
N MET A 42 -9.91 1.86 8.68
CA MET A 42 -10.79 2.56 9.62
C MET A 42 -10.18 2.69 11.02
N GLU A 43 -9.54 1.64 11.51
CA GLU A 43 -9.12 1.54 12.91
C GLU A 43 -7.67 1.99 13.14
N GLN A 44 -6.78 1.72 12.19
CA GLN A 44 -5.33 1.91 12.33
C GLN A 44 -4.68 2.46 11.05
N PRO A 45 -5.17 3.60 10.50
CA PRO A 45 -4.67 4.16 9.23
C PRO A 45 -3.19 4.53 9.28
N ASP A 46 -2.67 4.88 10.46
CA ASP A 46 -1.26 5.23 10.67
C ASP A 46 -0.33 4.04 10.35
N LEU A 47 -0.76 2.80 10.58
CA LEU A 47 0.04 1.62 10.22
C LEU A 47 0.18 1.49 8.71
N ILE A 48 -0.89 1.74 7.95
CA ILE A 48 -0.87 1.72 6.48
C ILE A 48 0.04 2.83 5.95
N GLN A 49 -0.06 4.04 6.52
CA GLN A 49 0.84 5.13 6.17
C GLN A 49 2.31 4.76 6.41
N GLN A 50 2.62 4.17 7.57
CA GLN A 50 3.99 3.77 7.90
C GLN A 50 4.52 2.72 6.92
N VAL A 51 3.72 1.72 6.56
CA VAL A 51 4.15 0.70 5.58
C VAL A 51 4.43 1.31 4.21
N HIS A 52 3.57 2.21 3.71
CA HIS A 52 3.84 2.91 2.45
C HIS A 52 5.10 3.79 2.54
N LEU A 53 5.29 4.50 3.66
CA LEU A 53 6.50 5.29 3.90
C LEU A 53 7.75 4.43 3.88
N ASP A 54 7.70 3.24 4.48
CA ASP A 54 8.83 2.31 4.50
C ASP A 54 9.15 1.79 3.09
N TYR A 55 8.14 1.54 2.24
CA TYR A 55 8.37 1.21 0.82
C TYR A 55 8.97 2.37 0.04
N PHE A 56 8.50 3.61 0.25
CA PHE A 56 9.12 4.79 -0.37
C PHE A 56 10.58 4.96 0.07
N ASN A 57 10.88 4.76 1.36
CA ASN A 57 12.24 4.80 1.89
C ASN A 57 13.13 3.66 1.33
N ALA A 58 12.54 2.51 0.99
CA ALA A 58 13.22 1.40 0.32
C ALA A 58 13.43 1.63 -1.19
N GLY A 59 12.87 2.69 -1.76
CA GLY A 59 13.05 3.08 -3.16
C GLY A 59 11.86 2.77 -4.08
N ALA A 60 10.67 2.48 -3.55
CA ALA A 60 9.47 2.43 -4.37
C ALA A 60 9.15 3.83 -4.93
N ASP A 61 8.70 3.88 -6.18
CA ASP A 61 8.22 5.10 -6.85
C ASP A 61 6.70 5.26 -6.73
N VAL A 62 6.00 4.13 -6.53
CA VAL A 62 4.54 4.05 -6.54
C VAL A 62 4.09 3.18 -5.38
N ALA A 63 3.10 3.69 -4.65
CA ALA A 63 2.34 2.90 -3.68
C ALA A 63 1.01 2.43 -4.28
N ILE A 64 0.64 1.17 -4.02
CA ILE A 64 -0.66 0.62 -4.36
C ILE A 64 -1.56 0.73 -3.14
N THR A 65 -2.72 1.38 -3.29
CA THR A 65 -3.62 1.67 -2.17
C THR A 65 -4.19 0.40 -1.52
N ALA A 66 -4.48 0.48 -0.21
CA ALA A 66 -5.12 -0.58 0.58
C ALA A 66 -6.62 -0.81 0.26
N SER A 67 -7.05 -0.54 -0.98
CA SER A 67 -8.45 -0.51 -1.41
C SER A 67 -8.97 -1.82 -1.99
N TYR A 68 -8.17 -2.89 -1.98
CA TYR A 68 -8.50 -4.14 -2.70
C TYR A 68 -9.71 -4.89 -2.10
N GLN A 69 -10.04 -4.69 -0.82
CA GLN A 69 -11.25 -5.20 -0.13
C GLN A 69 -12.20 -4.06 0.32
N ALA A 70 -12.01 -2.84 -0.20
CA ALA A 70 -12.78 -1.66 0.21
C ALA A 70 -13.91 -1.36 -0.78
N THR A 71 -14.78 -2.36 -1.04
CA THR A 71 -15.97 -2.19 -1.89
C THR A 71 -17.24 -1.98 -1.06
N VAL A 72 -18.31 -1.45 -1.66
CA VAL A 72 -19.60 -1.25 -0.95
C VAL A 72 -20.23 -2.59 -0.54
N GLU A 73 -20.00 -3.65 -1.31
CA GLU A 73 -20.53 -4.99 -1.05
C GLU A 73 -19.70 -5.78 -0.03
N GLY A 74 -18.48 -5.30 0.27
CA GLY A 74 -17.42 -6.07 0.93
C GLY A 74 -16.56 -6.77 -0.11
#